data_AF-A0A1Q8A7C1-F1
#
_entry.id   AF-A0A1Q8A7C1-F1
#
_cell.length_a   1.000
_cell.length_b   1.000
_cell.length_c   1.000
_cell.angle_alpha   90.00
_cell.angle_beta   90.00
_cell.angle_gamma   90.00
#
_symmetry.space_group_name_H-M   'P 1'
#
loop_
_entity.id
_entity.type
_entity.pdbx_description
1 polymer ?
#
loop_
_entity_poly.entity_id
_entity_poly.type
_entity_poly.pdbx_seq_one_letter_code
_entity_poly.pdbx_strand_id
1 'polypeptide(L)'
;MLAHLHSTKQSFEKYAQGSGLRMPETFIATLRKGIAKAVNGHSDGILLNFCPPEHARQLVKSLGGATKRPTVSCYLKIFYSRDDTTARRMLVEEFARYDRIPSYHKMFASVGVAREIANANAALASNESVHLEKLLEISLPNPTKEELASYVETFRDAGVDLPCLYPYFESTEHEAFKVSKVEEIVRL
;
A
#
# COMPACT_ATOMS: atom_id res chain seq x y z
N MET A 1 20.56 -9.95 -2.69
CA MET A 1 19.90 -8.66 -2.36
C MET A 1 20.72 -7.84 -1.37
N LEU A 2 20.86 -8.23 -0.09
CA LEU A 2 21.56 -7.42 0.92
C LEU A 2 23.02 -7.10 0.56
N ALA A 3 23.78 -8.09 0.07
CA ALA A 3 25.15 -7.87 -0.40
C ALA A 3 25.22 -6.84 -1.56
N HIS A 4 24.22 -6.85 -2.44
CA HIS A 4 24.12 -5.87 -3.53
C HIS A 4 23.81 -4.48 -2.99
N LEU A 5 22.84 -4.35 -2.06
CA LEU A 5 22.54 -3.08 -1.38
C LEU A 5 23.78 -2.50 -0.68
N HIS A 6 24.54 -3.33 0.02
CA HIS A 6 25.76 -2.91 0.70
C HIS A 6 26.83 -2.46 -0.32
N SER A 7 27.03 -3.22 -1.39
CA SER A 7 27.96 -2.85 -2.47
C SER A 7 27.55 -1.54 -3.15
N THR A 8 26.26 -1.33 -3.41
CA THR A 8 25.75 -0.07 -3.96
C THR A 8 26.02 1.12 -3.03
N LYS A 9 25.77 0.96 -1.73
CA LYS A 9 26.07 2.00 -0.72
C LYS A 9 27.55 2.37 -0.72
N GLN A 10 28.44 1.37 -0.68
CA GLN A 10 29.90 1.60 -0.74
C GLN A 10 30.34 2.27 -2.04
N SER A 11 29.79 1.86 -3.18
CA SER A 11 30.12 2.47 -4.48
C SER A 11 29.65 3.92 -4.55
N PHE A 12 28.46 4.23 -4.02
CA PHE A 12 27.97 5.60 -3.96
C PHE A 12 28.80 6.48 -3.02
N GLU A 13 29.16 5.98 -1.83
CA GLU A 13 30.02 6.72 -0.88
C GLU A 13 31.36 7.12 -1.52
N LYS A 14 31.97 6.22 -2.29
CA LYS A 14 33.20 6.52 -3.06
C LYS A 14 32.95 7.57 -4.13
N TYR A 15 31.86 7.46 -4.88
CA TYR A 15 31.49 8.44 -5.91
C TYR A 15 31.22 9.83 -5.31
N ALA A 16 30.55 9.89 -4.17
CA ALA A 16 30.13 11.12 -3.51
C ALA A 16 31.27 11.79 -2.72
N GLN A 17 32.46 11.19 -2.62
CA GLN A 17 33.55 11.72 -1.81
C GLN A 17 33.96 13.13 -2.27
N GLY A 18 33.88 14.10 -1.35
CA GLY A 18 34.20 15.51 -1.63
C GLY A 18 33.11 16.31 -2.36
N SER A 19 31.99 15.67 -2.73
CA SER A 19 30.89 16.33 -3.46
C SER A 19 29.80 16.93 -2.58
N GLY A 20 29.78 16.60 -1.28
CA GLY A 20 28.69 16.97 -0.36
C GLY A 20 27.38 16.19 -0.58
N LEU A 21 27.32 15.31 -1.59
CA LEU A 21 26.16 14.47 -1.85
C LEU A 21 25.98 13.41 -0.75
N ARG A 22 24.72 13.14 -0.39
CA ARG A 22 24.34 12.07 0.55
C ARG A 22 23.66 10.94 -0.20
N MET A 23 23.82 9.71 0.29
CA MET A 23 23.12 8.55 -0.25
C MET A 23 21.61 8.78 -0.15
N PRO A 24 20.84 8.56 -1.23
CA PRO A 24 19.38 8.57 -1.16
C PRO A 24 18.87 7.54 -0.15
N GLU A 25 17.74 7.83 0.49
CA GLU A 25 17.09 6.84 1.35
C GLU A 25 16.72 5.59 0.56
N THR A 26 16.92 4.44 1.19
CA THR A 26 16.71 3.13 0.59
C THR A 26 15.51 2.44 1.21
N PHE A 27 14.47 2.22 0.39
CA PHE A 27 13.26 1.49 0.79
C PHE A 27 13.21 0.14 0.08
N ILE A 28 12.94 -0.93 0.84
CA ILE A 28 12.78 -2.28 0.27
C ILE A 28 11.31 -2.66 0.25
N ALA A 29 10.77 -2.91 -0.95
CA ALA A 29 9.39 -3.37 -1.10
C ALA A 29 9.24 -4.83 -0.63
N THR A 30 8.33 -5.09 0.31
CA THR A 30 8.07 -6.45 0.80
C THR A 30 6.74 -6.54 1.54
N LEU A 31 6.11 -7.71 1.46
CA LEU A 31 4.99 -8.10 2.32
C LEU A 31 5.34 -9.25 3.26
N ARG A 32 6.56 -9.80 3.11
CA ARG A 32 6.99 -11.00 3.83
C ARG A 32 7.75 -10.60 5.08
N LYS A 33 7.24 -11.03 6.24
CA LYS A 33 7.88 -10.89 7.56
C LYS A 33 9.37 -11.25 7.55
N GLY A 34 9.76 -12.35 6.89
CA GLY A 34 11.16 -12.78 6.83
C GLY A 34 12.08 -11.77 6.12
N ILE A 35 11.61 -11.17 5.02
CA ILE A 35 12.37 -10.13 4.30
C ILE A 35 12.40 -8.85 5.13
N ALA A 36 11.26 -8.43 5.70
CA ALA A 36 11.19 -7.24 6.54
C ALA A 36 12.16 -7.31 7.73
N LYS A 37 12.26 -8.47 8.38
CA LYS A 37 13.26 -8.72 9.43
C LYS A 37 14.69 -8.69 8.90
N ALA A 38 14.94 -9.30 7.75
CA ALA A 38 16.29 -9.36 7.17
C ALA A 38 16.83 -8.01 6.72
N VAL A 39 15.97 -7.06 6.37
CA VAL A 39 16.37 -5.69 5.96
C VAL A 39 16.40 -4.71 7.12
N ASN A 40 15.92 -5.10 8.32
CA ASN A 40 15.98 -4.28 9.51
C ASN A 40 17.45 -3.95 9.85
N GLY A 41 17.78 -2.67 9.98
CA GLY A 41 19.15 -2.18 10.16
C GLY A 41 19.99 -2.10 8.88
N HIS A 42 19.45 -2.49 7.72
CA HIS A 42 20.16 -2.44 6.43
C HIS A 42 19.53 -1.48 5.42
N SER A 43 18.24 -1.17 5.57
CA SER A 43 17.52 -0.17 4.78
C SER A 43 16.97 0.94 5.67
N ASP A 44 16.68 2.09 5.07
CA ASP A 44 16.09 3.24 5.75
C ASP A 44 14.59 3.02 5.96
N GLY A 45 13.96 2.28 5.05
CA GLY A 45 12.57 1.91 5.16
C GLY A 45 12.20 0.60 4.48
N ILE A 46 10.94 0.22 4.65
CA ILE A 46 10.26 -0.83 3.89
C ILE A 46 9.00 -0.24 3.25
N LEU A 47 8.61 -0.79 2.11
CA LEU A 47 7.42 -0.39 1.39
C LEU A 47 6.46 -1.58 1.27
N LEU A 48 5.32 -1.48 1.93
CA LEU A 48 4.21 -2.41 1.81
C LEU A 48 3.37 -1.99 0.60
N ASN A 49 2.96 -2.93 -0.23
CA ASN A 49 2.08 -2.65 -1.36
C ASN A 49 0.73 -3.33 -1.14
N PHE A 50 -0.36 -2.57 -1.19
CA PHE A 50 -1.74 -3.09 -1.10
C PHE A 50 -1.95 -4.07 0.05
N CYS A 51 -1.60 -3.58 1.24
CA CYS A 51 -1.50 -4.36 2.47
C CYS A 51 -2.66 -4.01 3.41
N PRO A 52 -3.35 -4.99 4.02
CA PRO A 52 -4.30 -4.73 5.10
C PRO A 52 -3.61 -4.06 6.31
N PRO A 53 -4.29 -3.16 7.04
CA PRO A 53 -3.72 -2.49 8.21
C PRO A 53 -3.32 -3.50 9.31
N GLU A 54 -4.09 -4.56 9.53
CA GLU A 54 -3.75 -5.59 10.52
C GLU A 54 -2.47 -6.36 10.15
N HIS A 55 -2.23 -6.62 8.86
CA HIS A 55 -0.99 -7.25 8.41
C HIS A 55 0.21 -6.31 8.64
N ALA A 56 0.05 -5.02 8.36
CA ALA A 56 1.07 -4.01 8.67
C ALA A 56 1.39 -3.98 10.17
N ARG A 57 0.36 -3.98 11.03
CA ARG A 57 0.49 -4.02 12.49
C ARG A 57 1.30 -5.23 12.96
N GLN A 58 0.99 -6.42 12.46
CA GLN A 58 1.72 -7.64 12.80
C GLN A 58 3.16 -7.62 12.32
N LEU A 59 3.41 -7.07 11.12
CA LEU A 59 4.74 -6.93 10.56
C LEU A 59 5.57 -5.95 11.40
N VAL A 60 5.05 -4.76 11.70
CA VAL A 60 5.68 -3.73 12.54
C VAL A 60 6.04 -4.30 13.91
N LYS A 61 5.09 -4.95 14.60
CA LYS A 61 5.34 -5.62 15.89
C LYS A 61 6.50 -6.61 15.81
N SER A 62 6.67 -7.28 14.66
CA SER A 62 7.73 -8.27 14.50
C SER A 62 9.13 -7.70 14.24
N LEU A 63 9.23 -6.42 13.86
CA LEU A 63 10.53 -5.76 13.66
C LEU A 63 11.24 -5.45 15.00
N GLY A 64 10.51 -5.51 16.12
CA GLY A 64 11.07 -5.37 17.47
C GLY A 64 11.57 -3.95 17.80
N GLY A 65 12.09 -3.78 19.01
CA GLY A 65 12.62 -2.52 19.54
C GLY A 65 14.09 -2.28 19.18
N ALA A 66 14.48 -2.48 17.92
CA ALA A 66 15.79 -2.01 17.46
C ALA A 66 15.93 -0.52 17.80
N THR A 67 17.14 -0.07 18.18
CA THR A 67 17.42 1.35 18.51
C THR A 67 16.96 2.31 17.42
N LYS A 68 16.88 1.83 16.16
CA LYS A 68 16.17 2.48 15.05
C LYS A 68 15.52 1.41 14.17
N ARG A 69 14.18 1.32 14.18
CA ARG A 69 13.41 0.52 13.21
C ARG A 69 13.37 1.22 11.84
N PRO A 70 13.24 0.50 10.72
CA PRO A 70 13.02 1.12 9.41
C PRO A 70 11.69 1.88 9.40
N THR A 71 11.65 2.96 8.61
CA THR A 71 10.41 3.66 8.25
C THR A 71 9.50 2.70 7.50
N VAL A 72 8.27 2.51 7.97
CA VAL A 72 7.29 1.66 7.32
C VAL A 72 6.39 2.53 6.45
N SER A 73 6.47 2.35 5.15
CA SER A 73 5.59 2.98 4.17
C SER A 73 4.60 1.97 3.61
N CYS A 74 3.40 2.41 3.24
CA CYS A 74 2.39 1.56 2.62
C CYS A 74 1.69 2.29 1.47
N TYR A 75 1.64 1.68 0.29
CA TYR A 75 0.78 2.16 -0.79
C TYR A 75 -0.69 1.90 -0.45
N LEU A 76 -1.41 3.00 -0.25
CA LEU A 76 -2.84 3.04 -0.01
C LEU A 76 -3.54 3.28 -1.34
N LYS A 77 -4.05 2.21 -1.93
CA LYS A 77 -4.77 2.28 -3.20
C LYS A 77 -6.15 2.86 -2.98
N ILE A 78 -6.52 3.83 -3.78
CA ILE A 78 -7.82 4.51 -3.72
C ILE A 78 -8.34 4.63 -5.15
N PHE A 79 -9.62 4.41 -5.37
CA PHE A 79 -10.19 4.33 -6.71
C PHE A 79 -11.16 5.49 -6.93
N TYR A 80 -11.00 6.22 -8.03
CA TYR A 80 -11.85 7.35 -8.36
C TYR A 80 -12.48 7.20 -9.75
N SER A 81 -13.78 7.47 -9.80
CA SER A 81 -14.54 7.68 -11.03
C SER A 81 -15.75 8.56 -10.73
N ARG A 82 -16.24 9.31 -11.72
CA ARG A 82 -17.51 10.04 -11.61
C ARG A 82 -18.70 9.12 -11.42
N ASP A 83 -18.59 7.85 -11.82
CA ASP A 83 -19.56 6.80 -11.51
C ASP A 83 -19.06 5.95 -10.34
N ASP A 84 -19.84 5.93 -9.25
CA ASP A 84 -19.51 5.16 -8.04
C ASP A 84 -19.45 3.66 -8.32
N THR A 85 -20.30 3.17 -9.23
CA THR A 85 -20.30 1.76 -9.63
C THR A 85 -18.98 1.38 -10.28
N THR A 86 -18.45 2.26 -11.13
CA THR A 86 -17.14 2.09 -11.77
C THR A 86 -16.00 2.10 -10.77
N ALA A 87 -15.96 3.03 -9.81
CA ALA A 87 -14.91 3.05 -8.79
C ALA A 87 -14.93 1.77 -7.92
N ARG A 88 -16.12 1.28 -7.54
CA ARG A 88 -16.29 0.01 -6.83
C ARG A 88 -15.84 -1.19 -7.65
N ARG A 89 -16.19 -1.24 -8.94
CA ARG A 89 -15.74 -2.29 -9.87
C ARG A 89 -14.22 -2.32 -9.94
N MET A 90 -13.57 -1.19 -10.14
CA MET A 90 -12.10 -1.10 -10.18
C MET A 90 -11.45 -1.62 -8.89
N LEU A 91 -12.01 -1.27 -7.73
CA LEU A 91 -11.54 -1.76 -6.44
C LEU A 91 -11.60 -3.30 -6.38
N VAL A 92 -12.74 -3.88 -6.73
CA VAL A 92 -12.92 -5.34 -6.68
C VAL A 92 -12.02 -6.06 -7.69
N GLU A 93 -11.90 -5.53 -8.90
CA GLU A 93 -10.98 -6.04 -9.93
C GLU A 93 -9.52 -6.02 -9.44
N GLU A 94 -9.11 -4.98 -8.71
CA GLU A 94 -7.77 -4.90 -8.15
C GLU A 94 -7.53 -5.96 -7.07
N PHE A 95 -8.48 -6.13 -6.14
CA PHE A 95 -8.41 -7.21 -5.15
C PHE A 95 -8.33 -8.58 -5.82
N ALA A 96 -9.17 -8.84 -6.81
CA ALA A 96 -9.17 -10.11 -7.54
C ALA A 96 -7.85 -10.34 -8.28
N ARG A 97 -7.27 -9.29 -8.88
CA ARG A 97 -5.96 -9.36 -9.55
C ARG A 97 -4.84 -9.71 -8.58
N TYR A 98 -4.82 -9.07 -7.41
CA TYR A 98 -3.79 -9.32 -6.40
C TYR A 98 -3.99 -10.67 -5.70
N ASP A 99 -5.23 -11.07 -5.43
CA ASP A 99 -5.53 -12.37 -4.79
C ASP A 99 -5.07 -13.56 -5.65
N ARG A 100 -4.96 -13.42 -6.97
CA ARG A 100 -4.36 -14.46 -7.85
C ARG A 100 -2.86 -14.68 -7.59
N ILE A 101 -2.17 -13.75 -6.94
CA ILE A 101 -0.75 -13.86 -6.61
C ILE A 101 -0.61 -14.63 -5.29
N PRO A 102 0.10 -15.78 -5.23
CA PRO A 102 0.09 -16.65 -4.05
C PRO A 102 0.49 -15.99 -2.72
N SER A 103 1.38 -14.99 -2.75
CA SER A 103 1.76 -14.26 -1.53
C SER A 103 0.67 -13.31 -1.03
N TYR A 104 -0.09 -12.70 -1.94
CA TYR A 104 -1.20 -11.83 -1.59
C TYR A 104 -2.41 -12.64 -1.14
N HIS A 105 -2.71 -13.76 -1.83
CA HIS A 105 -3.75 -14.69 -1.38
C HIS A 105 -3.55 -15.10 0.08
N LYS A 106 -2.33 -15.53 0.44
CA LYS A 106 -2.00 -15.92 1.81
C LYS A 106 -2.20 -14.78 2.81
N MET A 107 -1.82 -13.55 2.43
CA MET A 107 -2.01 -12.37 3.27
C MET A 107 -3.51 -12.06 3.46
N PHE A 108 -4.28 -11.97 2.37
CA PHE A 108 -5.72 -11.72 2.42
C PHE A 108 -6.49 -12.83 3.16
N ALA A 109 -6.10 -14.09 2.98
CA ALA A 109 -6.65 -15.21 3.74
C ALA A 109 -6.34 -15.10 5.24
N SER A 110 -5.13 -14.69 5.61
CA SER A 110 -4.73 -14.54 7.02
C SER A 110 -5.50 -13.45 7.78
N VAL A 111 -6.04 -12.45 7.08
CA VAL A 111 -6.90 -11.41 7.66
C VAL A 111 -8.39 -11.65 7.37
N GLY A 112 -8.74 -12.79 6.77
CA GLY A 112 -10.12 -13.22 6.57
C GLY A 112 -10.91 -12.45 5.50
N VAL A 113 -10.24 -11.91 4.48
CA VAL A 113 -10.89 -11.16 3.37
C VAL A 113 -10.91 -11.92 2.04
N ALA A 114 -10.11 -12.98 1.87
CA ALA A 114 -10.03 -13.72 0.59
C ALA A 114 -11.41 -14.24 0.10
N ARG A 115 -12.29 -14.68 1.01
CA ARG A 115 -13.66 -15.10 0.65
C ARG A 115 -14.51 -13.94 0.14
N GLU A 116 -14.36 -12.76 0.73
CA GLU A 116 -15.08 -11.56 0.31
C GLU A 116 -14.61 -11.10 -1.08
N ILE A 117 -13.31 -11.18 -1.35
CA ILE A 117 -12.74 -10.94 -2.70
C ILE A 117 -13.39 -11.87 -3.73
N ALA A 118 -13.45 -13.18 -3.44
CA ALA A 118 -14.02 -14.16 -4.36
C ALA A 118 -15.51 -13.90 -4.63
N ASN A 119 -16.28 -13.60 -3.59
CA ASN A 119 -17.71 -13.28 -3.71
C ASN A 119 -17.94 -11.98 -4.50
N ALA A 120 -17.17 -10.92 -4.20
CA ALA A 120 -17.25 -9.65 -4.90
C ALA A 120 -16.92 -9.81 -6.38
N ASN A 121 -15.86 -10.53 -6.71
CA ASN A 121 -15.47 -10.78 -8.08
C ASN A 121 -16.49 -11.63 -8.86
N ALA A 122 -17.15 -12.60 -8.21
CA ALA A 122 -18.20 -13.39 -8.83
C ALA A 122 -19.44 -12.53 -9.14
N ALA A 123 -19.86 -11.69 -8.19
CA ALA A 123 -21.03 -10.85 -8.36
C ALA A 123 -20.85 -9.73 -9.40
N LEU A 124 -19.62 -9.24 -9.63
CA LEU A 124 -19.34 -8.34 -10.74
C LEU A 124 -19.77 -8.94 -12.09
N ALA A 125 -19.66 -10.26 -12.25
CA ALA A 125 -20.10 -10.94 -13.47
C ALA A 125 -21.63 -11.07 -13.58
N SER A 126 -22.34 -10.97 -12.45
CA SER A 126 -23.79 -11.15 -12.35
C SER A 126 -24.56 -9.85 -12.08
N ASN A 127 -23.85 -8.71 -11.98
CA ASN A 127 -24.39 -7.39 -11.63
C ASN A 127 -25.20 -7.38 -10.31
N GLU A 128 -24.77 -8.21 -9.35
CA GLU A 128 -25.39 -8.31 -8.02
C GLU A 128 -24.72 -7.38 -7.01
N SER A 129 -25.48 -6.95 -5.99
CA SER A 129 -24.94 -6.18 -4.86
C SER A 129 -24.07 -7.07 -3.99
N VAL A 130 -22.91 -6.55 -3.54
CA VAL A 130 -22.00 -7.27 -2.62
C VAL A 130 -21.61 -6.43 -1.43
N HIS A 131 -21.51 -7.12 -0.29
CA HIS A 131 -20.90 -6.61 0.93
C HIS A 131 -19.38 -6.48 0.76
N LEU A 132 -18.87 -5.24 0.79
CA LEU A 132 -17.44 -4.91 0.66
C LEU A 132 -16.82 -4.44 1.99
N GLU A 133 -17.49 -4.67 3.11
CA GLU A 133 -17.13 -4.10 4.42
C GLU A 133 -15.65 -4.25 4.76
N LYS A 134 -15.07 -5.46 4.61
CA LYS A 134 -13.65 -5.67 4.94
C LYS A 134 -12.71 -5.22 3.83
N LEU A 135 -13.17 -5.24 2.58
CA LEU A 135 -12.37 -4.66 1.50
C LEU A 135 -12.21 -3.15 1.67
N LEU A 136 -13.25 -2.48 2.21
CA LEU A 136 -13.26 -1.05 2.51
C LEU A 136 -12.31 -0.67 3.66
N GLU A 137 -11.95 -1.60 4.54
CA GLU A 137 -10.88 -1.40 5.53
C GLU A 137 -9.46 -1.36 4.90
N ILE A 138 -9.31 -1.86 3.67
CA ILE A 138 -8.02 -2.05 2.98
C ILE A 138 -7.86 -1.10 1.79
N SER A 139 -8.96 -0.56 1.25
CA SER A 139 -8.95 0.37 0.12
C SER A 139 -10.33 1.02 -0.06
N LEU A 140 -10.38 2.23 -0.63
CA LEU A 140 -11.62 2.99 -0.75
C LEU A 140 -11.98 3.33 -2.21
N PRO A 141 -13.25 3.18 -2.61
CA PRO A 141 -13.80 3.75 -3.84
C PRO A 141 -14.44 5.11 -3.55
N ASN A 142 -14.06 6.13 -4.32
CA ASN A 142 -14.56 7.51 -4.23
C ASN A 142 -14.67 8.07 -2.80
N PRO A 143 -13.63 7.95 -1.95
CA PRO A 143 -13.75 8.45 -0.59
C PRO A 143 -13.91 9.96 -0.56
N THR A 144 -14.73 10.42 0.37
CA THR A 144 -14.73 11.79 0.88
C THR A 144 -13.39 12.12 1.56
N LYS A 145 -13.16 13.42 1.83
CA LYS A 145 -11.96 13.86 2.52
C LYS A 145 -11.87 13.26 3.93
N GLU A 146 -13.00 13.22 4.63
CA GLU A 146 -13.11 12.72 6.00
C GLU A 146 -12.86 11.20 6.06
N GLU A 147 -13.44 10.43 5.15
CA GLU A 147 -13.17 8.99 5.04
C GLU A 147 -11.70 8.70 4.74
N LEU A 148 -11.12 9.48 3.81
CA LEU A 148 -9.72 9.32 3.45
C LEU A 148 -8.79 9.69 4.62
N ALA A 149 -9.09 10.74 5.38
CA ALA A 149 -8.35 11.09 6.58
C ALA A 149 -8.42 9.96 7.64
N SER A 150 -9.62 9.45 7.93
CA SER A 150 -9.82 8.34 8.88
C SER A 150 -9.09 7.06 8.45
N TYR A 151 -9.07 6.80 7.14
CA TYR A 151 -8.39 5.66 6.55
C TYR A 151 -6.86 5.78 6.67
N VAL A 152 -6.31 6.97 6.45
CA VAL A 152 -4.88 7.23 6.69
C VAL A 152 -4.53 7.02 8.18
N GLU A 153 -5.35 7.53 9.11
CA GLU A 153 -5.14 7.33 10.54
C GLU A 153 -5.15 5.85 10.93
N THR A 154 -6.02 5.04 10.33
CA THR A 154 -6.07 3.59 10.57
C THR A 154 -4.72 2.91 10.25
N PHE A 155 -4.05 3.33 9.19
CA PHE A 155 -2.71 2.83 8.83
C PHE A 155 -1.62 3.38 9.74
N ARG A 156 -1.70 4.65 10.15
CA ARG A 156 -0.79 5.24 11.14
C ARG A 156 -0.86 4.49 12.46
N ASP A 157 -2.08 4.20 12.94
CA ASP A 157 -2.33 3.41 14.14
C ASP A 157 -1.82 1.98 14.02
N ALA A 158 -1.77 1.43 12.80
CA ALA A 158 -1.13 0.14 12.51
C ALA A 158 0.41 0.19 12.50
N GLY A 159 1.01 1.38 12.66
CA GLY A 159 2.45 1.58 12.69
C GLY A 159 3.08 1.90 11.35
N VAL A 160 2.29 2.28 10.34
CA VAL A 160 2.79 2.85 9.08
C VAL A 160 3.17 4.31 9.29
N ASP A 161 4.46 4.61 9.19
CA ASP A 161 5.00 5.97 9.37
C ASP A 161 4.69 6.87 8.16
N LEU A 162 4.73 6.29 6.95
CA LEU A 162 4.55 7.03 5.69
C LEU A 162 3.45 6.38 4.82
N PRO A 163 2.17 6.66 5.09
CA PRO A 163 1.08 6.29 4.20
C PRO A 163 1.24 6.98 2.84
N CYS A 164 1.32 6.19 1.76
CA CYS A 164 1.47 6.69 0.40
C CYS A 164 0.14 6.56 -0.36
N LEU A 165 -0.60 7.66 -0.44
CA LEU A 165 -1.85 7.71 -1.19
C LEU A 165 -1.58 7.51 -2.68
N TYR A 166 -2.22 6.48 -3.25
CA TYR A 166 -2.00 6.06 -4.63
C TYR A 166 -3.35 5.99 -5.37
N PRO A 167 -3.78 7.12 -5.98
CA PRO A 167 -5.07 7.20 -6.64
C PRO A 167 -5.04 6.48 -7.99
N TYR A 168 -6.00 5.60 -8.20
CA TYR A 168 -6.36 4.99 -9.48
C TYR A 168 -7.56 5.72 -10.06
N PHE A 169 -7.50 6.01 -11.34
CA PHE A 169 -8.61 6.61 -12.08
C PHE A 169 -9.05 5.65 -13.18
N GLU A 170 -10.35 5.63 -13.47
CA GLU A 170 -10.82 4.97 -14.69
C GLU A 170 -10.15 5.63 -15.90
N SER A 171 -9.73 4.80 -16.85
CA SER A 171 -8.88 5.17 -17.98
C SER A 171 -9.48 6.28 -18.84
N THR A 172 -10.81 6.29 -18.96
CA THR A 172 -11.59 7.23 -19.77
C THR A 172 -11.96 8.51 -19.04
N GLU A 173 -11.59 8.68 -17.78
CA GLU A 173 -11.88 9.90 -17.04
C GLU A 173 -11.15 11.12 -17.62
N HIS A 174 -11.82 12.27 -17.60
CA HIS A 174 -11.22 13.52 -18.05
C HIS A 174 -10.09 13.95 -17.11
N GLU A 175 -9.01 14.48 -17.67
CA GLU A 175 -7.84 14.97 -16.92
C GLU A 175 -8.20 16.01 -15.85
N ALA A 176 -9.16 16.90 -16.13
CA ALA A 176 -9.62 17.89 -15.15
C ALA A 176 -10.18 17.26 -13.87
N PHE A 177 -10.91 16.13 -14.00
CA PHE A 177 -11.41 15.39 -12.84
C PHE A 177 -10.25 14.74 -12.06
N LYS A 178 -9.29 14.12 -12.77
CA LYS A 178 -8.11 13.49 -12.14
C LYS A 178 -7.30 14.51 -11.33
N VAL A 179 -7.00 15.67 -11.94
CA VAL A 179 -6.27 16.77 -11.29
C VAL A 179 -7.04 17.29 -10.07
N SER A 180 -8.34 17.55 -10.21
CA SER A 180 -9.19 17.97 -9.08
C SER A 180 -9.10 17.02 -7.90
N LYS A 181 -9.11 15.70 -8.13
CA LYS A 181 -8.99 14.71 -7.04
C LYS A 181 -7.60 14.66 -6.43
N VAL A 182 -6.54 14.79 -7.24
CA VAL A 182 -5.18 14.90 -6.70
C VAL A 182 -5.03 16.16 -5.82
N GLU A 183 -5.60 17.29 -6.22
CA GLU A 183 -5.58 18.51 -5.41
C GLU A 183 -6.34 18.36 -4.09
N GLU A 184 -7.48 17.66 -4.08
CA GLU A 184 -8.21 17.32 -2.85
C GLU A 184 -7.34 16.48 -1.90
N ILE A 185 -6.66 15.45 -2.45
CA ILE A 185 -5.79 14.54 -1.70
C ILE A 185 -4.60 15.29 -1.07
N VAL A 186 -3.96 16.21 -1.80
CA VAL A 186 -2.80 16.98 -1.31
C VAL A 186 -3.16 17.91 -0.15
N ARG A 187 -4.45 18.21 0.06
CA ARG A 187 -4.95 19.09 1.13
C ARG A 187 -5.45 18.34 2.38
N LEU A 188 -5.22 17.03 2.48
CA LEU A 188 -5.45 16.24 3.70
C LEU A 188 -4.48 16.63 4.81
#